data_AF-A0A2S1SR07-F1
#
_entry.id   AF-A0A2S1SR07-F1
#
_cell.length_a   1.000
_cell.length_b   1.000
_cell.length_c   1.000
_cell.angle_alpha   90.00
_cell.angle_beta   90.00
_cell.angle_gamma   90.00
#
_symmetry.space_group_name_H-M   'P 1'
#
loop_
_entity.id
_entity.type
_entity.pdbx_description
1 polymer ?
#
loop_
_entity_poly.entity_id
_entity_poly.type
_entity_poly.pdbx_seq_one_letter_code
_entity_poly.pdbx_strand_id
1 'polypeptide(L)'
;MDSMAAQPEITQRDLRTRSKEIMDAVQGGQAFTVTRDGHRACELIPLRRRRRFVPRAEFAAMSRTTPDISLDALREDQDAAVEQELEDPYTR
;
A
#
# COMPACT_ATOMS: atom_id res chain seq x y z
N MET A 1 -11.81 -7.38 2.54
CA MET A 1 -12.58 -6.27 1.95
C MET A 1 -12.66 -5.21 3.04
N ASP A 2 -11.79 -4.21 2.94
CA ASP A 2 -11.68 -3.17 3.96
C ASP A 2 -13.01 -2.41 4.01
N SER A 3 -13.55 -2.26 5.21
CA SER A 3 -14.86 -1.66 5.47
C SER A 3 -14.95 -0.31 4.75
N MET A 4 -15.89 -0.17 3.82
CA MET A 4 -16.33 1.13 3.29
C MET A 4 -17.03 1.90 4.43
N ALA A 5 -16.28 2.35 5.43
CA ALA A 5 -16.71 3.49 6.22
C ALA A 5 -17.00 4.61 5.21
N ALA A 6 -18.23 5.12 5.20
CA ALA A 6 -18.67 6.10 4.21
C ALA A 6 -17.66 7.27 4.18
N GLN A 7 -16.90 7.36 3.09
CA GLN A 7 -15.91 8.41 2.92
C GLN A 7 -16.64 9.75 2.94
N PRO A 8 -16.17 10.76 3.69
CA PRO A 8 -16.80 12.08 3.71
C PRO A 8 -16.92 12.64 2.28
N GLU A 9 -18.10 13.14 1.95
CA GLU A 9 -18.39 13.75 0.65
C GLU A 9 -18.02 15.23 0.65
N ILE A 10 -17.34 15.66 -0.41
CA ILE A 10 -16.98 17.06 -0.66
C ILE A 10 -17.38 17.44 -2.07
N THR A 11 -17.81 18.68 -2.27
CA THR A 11 -18.14 19.18 -3.61
C THR A 11 -16.89 19.64 -4.36
N GLN A 12 -16.98 19.81 -5.68
CA GLN A 12 -15.94 20.52 -6.44
C GLN A 12 -15.67 21.95 -5.92
N ARG A 13 -16.68 22.61 -5.34
CA ARG A 13 -16.49 23.92 -4.72
C ARG A 13 -15.62 23.83 -3.47
N ASP A 14 -15.86 22.83 -2.62
CA ASP A 14 -15.05 22.59 -1.42
C ASP A 14 -13.59 22.33 -1.78
N LEU A 15 -13.34 21.52 -2.82
CA LEU A 15 -11.99 21.29 -3.34
C LEU A 15 -11.28 22.60 -3.72
N ARG A 16 -11.97 23.54 -4.38
CA ARG A 16 -11.37 24.81 -4.80
C ARG A 16 -11.16 25.76 -3.61
N THR A 17 -12.10 25.82 -2.68
CA THR A 17 -12.09 26.81 -1.60
C THR A 17 -11.27 26.35 -0.39
N ARG A 18 -11.16 25.04 -0.14
CA ARG A 18 -10.52 24.44 1.04
C ARG A 18 -9.41 23.46 0.66
N SER A 19 -8.77 23.67 -0.49
CA SER A 19 -7.77 22.76 -1.06
C SER A 19 -6.67 22.39 -0.05
N LYS A 20 -6.13 23.37 0.68
CA LYS A 20 -5.07 23.13 1.67
C LYS A 20 -5.50 22.17 2.77
N GLU A 21 -6.62 22.45 3.45
CA GLU A 21 -7.15 21.62 4.53
C GLU A 21 -7.43 20.19 4.06
N ILE A 22 -8.02 20.06 2.86
CA ILE A 22 -8.35 18.77 2.28
C ILE A 22 -7.07 17.99 1.95
N MET A 23 -6.07 18.63 1.35
CA MET A 23 -4.80 17.99 1.02
C MET A 23 -4.01 17.59 2.28
N ASP A 24 -4.03 18.42 3.33
CA ASP A 24 -3.41 18.09 4.63
C ASP A 24 -4.10 16.87 5.26
N ALA A 25 -5.43 16.81 5.23
CA ALA A 25 -6.19 15.66 5.71
C ALA A 25 -5.90 14.38 4.89
N VAL A 26 -5.82 14.50 3.55
CA VAL A 26 -5.47 13.39 2.66
C VAL A 26 -4.07 12.90 2.96
N GLN A 27 -3.10 13.80 3.13
CA GLN A 27 -1.73 13.44 3.51
C GLN A 27 -1.68 12.75 4.88
N GLY A 28 -2.60 13.10 5.79
CA GLY A 28 -2.82 12.43 7.08
C GLY A 28 -3.53 11.07 6.98
N GLY A 29 -3.97 10.65 5.80
CA GLY A 29 -4.60 9.35 5.57
C GLY A 29 -6.11 9.38 5.35
N GLN A 30 -6.76 10.55 5.40
CA GLN A 30 -8.19 10.68 5.14
C GLN A 30 -8.48 10.49 3.64
N ALA A 31 -9.61 9.87 3.31
CA ALA A 31 -10.09 9.77 1.94
C ALA A 31 -11.44 10.50 1.79
N PHE A 32 -11.69 11.07 0.62
CA PHE A 32 -12.91 11.82 0.33
C PHE A 32 -13.58 11.33 -0.95
N THR A 33 -14.90 11.32 -0.98
CA THR A 33 -15.65 11.23 -2.24
C THR A 33 -15.91 12.66 -2.75
N VAL A 34 -15.51 12.94 -3.97
CA VAL A 34 -15.74 14.22 -4.62
C VAL A 34 -17.02 14.15 -5.45
N THR A 35 -17.93 15.09 -5.24
CA THR A 35 -19.18 15.19 -5.98
C THR A 35 -19.21 16.42 -6.89
N ARG A 36 -19.92 16.27 -8.01
CA ARG A 36 -20.28 17.35 -8.92
C ARG A 36 -21.77 17.23 -9.19
N ASP A 37 -22.51 18.32 -8.97
CA ASP A 37 -23.97 18.37 -9.20
C ASP A 37 -24.72 17.21 -8.53
N GLY A 38 -24.33 16.86 -7.30
CA GLY A 38 -24.92 15.77 -6.51
C GLY A 38 -24.50 14.35 -6.92
N HIS A 39 -23.66 14.20 -7.94
CA HIS A 39 -23.18 12.90 -8.42
C HIS A 39 -21.72 12.67 -8.00
N ARG A 40 -21.39 11.45 -7.58
CA ARG A 40 -20.01 11.05 -7.27
C ARG A 40 -19.17 11.10 -8.55
N ALA A 41 -18.18 12.00 -8.58
CA ALA A 41 -17.33 12.23 -9.74
C ALA A 41 -15.99 11.48 -9.62
N CYS A 42 -15.38 11.50 -8.42
CA CYS A 42 -14.14 10.76 -8.16
C CYS A 42 -13.93 10.55 -6.65
N GLU A 43 -12.85 9.85 -6.31
CA GLU A 43 -12.34 9.74 -4.94
C GLU A 43 -10.97 10.42 -4.86
N LEU A 44 -10.74 11.13 -3.76
CA LEU A 44 -9.44 11.67 -3.39
C LEU A 44 -8.88 10.79 -2.27
N ILE A 45 -7.94 9.93 -2.62
CA ILE A 45 -7.34 8.95 -1.71
C ILE A 45 -5.85 9.25 -1.48
N PRO A 46 -5.33 9.01 -0.27
CA PRO A 46 -3.90 9.10 -0.01
C PRO A 46 -3.13 8.10 -0.87
N LEU A 47 -2.03 8.56 -1.45
CA LEU A 47 -1.09 7.64 -2.08
C LEU A 47 -0.42 6.80 -0.99
N ARG A 48 -0.67 5.49 -1.03
CA ARG A 48 0.03 4.55 -0.15
C ARG A 48 1.51 4.61 -0.49
N ARG A 49 2.34 5.07 0.46
CA ARG A 49 3.78 4.84 0.36
C ARG A 49 3.97 3.33 0.23
N ARG A 50 4.55 2.89 -0.88
CA ARG A 50 4.88 1.48 -1.10
C ARG A 50 5.83 1.08 0.03
N ARG A 51 5.32 0.38 1.04
CA ARG A 51 6.12 -0.08 2.16
C ARG A 51 7.10 -1.10 1.60
N ARG A 52 8.38 -0.72 1.49
CA ARG A 52 9.45 -1.66 1.11
C ARG A 52 9.66 -2.71 2.20
N PHE A 53 9.37 -2.32 3.45
CA PHE A 53 9.50 -3.17 4.62
C PHE A 53 8.20 -3.14 5.42
N VAL A 54 7.83 -4.30 5.98
CA VAL A 54 6.72 -4.43 6.92
C VAL A 54 7.27 -4.78 8.31
N PRO A 55 6.69 -4.24 9.39
CA PRO A 55 7.06 -4.67 10.74
C PRO A 55 6.86 -6.18 10.91
N ARG A 56 7.77 -6.84 11.64
CA ARG A 56 7.72 -8.30 11.87
C ARG A 56 6.37 -8.76 12.42
N ALA A 57 5.77 -8.00 13.33
CA ALA A 57 4.48 -8.32 13.92
C ALA A 57 3.33 -8.27 12.90
N GLU A 58 3.35 -7.30 11.99
CA GLU A 58 2.34 -7.16 10.92
C GLU A 58 2.50 -8.29 9.91
N PHE A 59 3.74 -8.61 9.51
CA PHE A 59 4.03 -9.75 8.64
C PHE A 59 3.51 -11.07 9.25
N ALA A 60 3.84 -11.34 10.51
CA ALA A 60 3.37 -12.54 11.20
C ALA A 60 1.84 -12.59 11.28
N ALA A 61 1.19 -11.45 11.52
CA ALA A 61 -0.26 -11.36 11.59
C ALA A 61 -0.95 -11.64 10.25
N MET A 62 -0.40 -11.10 9.16
CA MET A 62 -0.91 -11.30 7.79
C MET A 62 -0.67 -12.73 7.29
N SER A 63 0.44 -13.35 7.70
CA SER A 63 0.81 -14.71 7.28
C SER A 63 0.07 -15.84 8.01
N ARG A 64 -0.79 -15.55 9.00
CA ARG A 64 -1.50 -16.59 9.78
C ARG A 64 -2.44 -17.45 8.95
N THR A 65 -2.93 -16.95 7.82
CA THR A 65 -3.83 -17.69 6.92
C THR A 65 -3.11 -18.29 5.72
N THR A 66 -1.77 -18.17 5.68
CA THR A 66 -0.96 -18.75 4.61
C THR A 66 -0.93 -20.27 4.79
N PRO A 67 -0.97 -21.07 3.72
CA PRO A 67 -0.72 -22.50 3.78
C PRO A 67 0.60 -22.81 4.48
N ASP A 68 0.69 -23.98 5.11
CA ASP A 68 1.95 -24.45 5.65
C ASP A 68 2.97 -24.65 4.52
N ILE A 69 4.21 -24.18 4.74
CA ILE A 69 5.28 -24.21 3.74
C ILE A 69 6.40 -25.06 4.32
N SER A 70 6.81 -26.10 3.58
CA SER A 70 8.02 -26.85 3.91
C SER A 70 9.23 -25.94 3.84
N LEU A 71 9.86 -25.69 4.99
CA LEU A 71 11.04 -24.83 5.07
C LEU A 71 12.23 -25.40 4.30
N ASP A 72 12.33 -26.72 4.21
CA ASP A 72 13.43 -27.38 3.51
C ASP A 72 13.23 -27.25 1.99
N ALA A 73 12.03 -27.48 1.48
CA ALA A 73 11.71 -27.27 0.07
C ALA A 73 11.88 -25.80 -0.34
N LEU A 74 11.51 -24.86 0.54
CA LEU A 74 11.71 -23.43 0.32
C LEU A 74 13.19 -23.05 0.23
N ARG A 75 14.06 -23.69 1.03
CA ARG A 75 15.51 -23.46 1.00
C ARG A 75 16.12 -24.02 -0.28
N GLU A 76 15.75 -25.24 -0.65
CA GLU A 76 16.19 -25.87 -1.90
C GLU A 76 15.81 -25.03 -3.12
N ASP A 77 14.59 -24.49 -3.16
CA ASP A 77 14.13 -23.60 -4.24
C ASP A 77 14.94 -22.30 -4.29
N GLN A 78 15.23 -21.68 -3.13
CA GLN A 78 16.06 -20.48 -3.07
C GLN A 78 17.50 -20.75 -3.52
N ASP A 79 18.10 -21.85 -3.06
CA ASP A 79 19.46 -22.23 -3.43
C ASP A 79 19.57 -22.53 -4.93
N ALA A 80 18.53 -23.07 -5.55
CA ALA A 80 18.46 -23.30 -6.99
C ALA A 80 18.22 -22.01 -7.79
N ALA A 81 17.46 -21.05 -7.25
CA ALA A 81 17.12 -19.80 -7.92
C ALA A 81 18.24 -18.74 -7.85
N VAL A 82 19.14 -18.84 -6.87
CA VAL A 82 20.29 -17.95 -6.73
C VAL A 82 21.44 -18.48 -7.58
N GLU A 83 21.78 -17.77 -8.66
CA GLU A 83 23.02 -18.00 -9.39
C GLU A 83 24.19 -17.60 -8.49
N GLN A 84 24.83 -18.58 -7.83
CA GLN A 84 25.93 -18.34 -6.90
C GLN A 84 27.27 -18.01 -7.60
N GLU A 85 27.25 -17.24 -8.68
CA GLU A 85 28.47 -16.59 -9.14
C GLU A 85 28.70 -15.36 -8.25
N LEU A 86 29.55 -15.54 -7.25
CA LEU A 86 30.18 -14.42 -6.57
C LEU A 86 31.10 -13.75 -7.60
N GLU A 87 30.56 -12.84 -8.41
CA GLU A 87 31.38 -12.03 -9.30
C GLU A 87 32.28 -11.15 -8.42
N ASP A 88 33.55 -11.56 -8.28
CA ASP A 88 34.54 -10.78 -7.55
C ASP A 88 34.77 -9.47 -8.32
N PRO A 89 34.37 -8.31 -7.75
CA PRO A 89 34.48 -7.03 -8.44
C PRO A 89 35.94 -6.61 -8.71
N TYR A 90 36.93 -7.36 -8.20
CA TYR A 90 38.36 -7.12 -8.41
C TYR A 90 39.06 -8.12 -9.32
N THR A 91 38.36 -9.14 -9.85
CA THR A 91 38.92 -10.02 -10.88
C THR A 91 38.74 -9.36 -12.25
N ARG A 92 39.71 -8.55 -12.68
CA ARG A 92 39.81 -8.01 -14.05
C ARG A 92 41.24 -8.04 -14.56
#